data_AF-A0A4P9XJD0-F1
#
_entry.id   AF-A0A4P9XJD0-F1
#
_cell.length_a   1.000
_cell.length_b   1.000
_cell.length_c   1.000
_cell.angle_alpha   90.00
_cell.angle_beta   90.00
_cell.angle_gamma   90.00
#
_symmetry.space_group_name_H-M   'P 1'
#
loop_
_entity.id
_entity.type
_entity.pdbx_description
1 polymer ?
#
loop_
_entity_poly.entity_id
_entity_poly.type
_entity_poly.pdbx_seq_one_letter_code
_entity_poly.pdbx_strand_id
1 'polypeptide(L)'
;MATHAPHGGGGGPRRNFLGAEMSQPPAQQASGPPFPYVKQVLFDGKRMRKPVTRRTVDYYSTVVQSLETRLWRNNSRRERLVTQPDPNYLVNLLLPSDMPDAPVTSVATKFVHTSTNKIRCPVNVIRWTPEGRRLITGSTSGEFTLWNGLTFNFETILQTGCLLHRLSATLAQ
;
A
#
# COMPACT_ATOMS: atom_id res chain seq x y z
N MET A 1 -66.75 -7.96 -44.41
CA MET A 1 -67.62 -8.17 -43.23
C MET A 1 -66.82 -8.95 -42.18
N ALA A 2 -66.73 -8.36 -40.96
CA ALA A 2 -66.20 -8.77 -39.62
C ALA A 2 -65.44 -10.12 -39.46
N THR A 3 -64.21 -10.24 -38.92
CA THR A 3 -63.61 -9.97 -37.57
C THR A 3 -64.10 -10.84 -36.39
N HIS A 4 -63.26 -11.74 -35.85
CA HIS A 4 -62.64 -11.72 -34.50
C HIS A 4 -61.99 -13.06 -34.05
N ALA A 5 -61.03 -12.95 -33.13
CA ALA A 5 -60.00 -13.90 -32.64
C ALA A 5 -60.42 -14.77 -31.42
N PRO A 6 -59.56 -15.69 -30.90
CA PRO A 6 -59.90 -16.69 -29.87
C PRO A 6 -59.35 -16.38 -28.44
N HIS A 7 -59.97 -16.99 -27.42
CA HIS A 7 -59.51 -17.17 -26.02
C HIS A 7 -59.92 -18.61 -25.59
N GLY A 8 -59.25 -19.42 -24.78
CA GLY A 8 -58.14 -19.24 -23.85
C GLY A 8 -58.49 -19.84 -22.47
N GLY A 9 -57.94 -21.02 -22.11
CA GLY A 9 -57.54 -21.43 -20.75
C GLY A 9 -58.57 -21.98 -19.72
N GLY A 10 -58.14 -22.96 -18.90
CA GLY A 10 -58.85 -23.36 -17.67
C GLY A 10 -58.25 -24.54 -16.89
N GLY A 11 -57.13 -24.34 -16.19
CA GLY A 11 -56.59 -25.27 -15.19
C GLY A 11 -57.09 -24.90 -13.78
N GLY A 12 -57.71 -25.85 -13.07
CA GLY A 12 -58.32 -25.62 -11.75
C GLY A 12 -57.33 -25.58 -10.57
N PRO A 13 -57.73 -25.01 -9.41
CA PRO A 13 -56.85 -24.76 -8.26
C PRO A 13 -56.50 -26.03 -7.46
N ARG A 14 -55.25 -26.12 -6.98
CA ARG A 14 -54.77 -27.20 -6.09
C ARG A 14 -55.04 -26.87 -4.61
N ARG A 15 -55.61 -27.84 -3.88
CA ARG A 15 -55.92 -27.77 -2.43
C ARG A 15 -54.94 -28.62 -1.61
N ASN A 16 -54.72 -28.26 -0.34
CA ASN A 16 -53.94 -29.05 0.63
C ASN A 16 -54.82 -30.07 1.40
N PHE A 17 -54.18 -31.03 2.08
CA PHE A 17 -54.80 -32.16 2.81
C PHE A 17 -55.78 -31.82 3.95
N LEU A 18 -55.97 -30.53 4.28
CA LEU A 18 -56.94 -30.03 5.27
C LEU A 18 -58.01 -29.11 4.66
N GLY A 19 -58.13 -29.06 3.32
CA GLY A 19 -59.25 -28.39 2.64
C GLY A 19 -59.22 -26.85 2.62
N ALA A 20 -58.21 -26.20 3.18
CA ALA A 20 -58.05 -24.75 3.12
C ALA A 20 -57.49 -24.28 1.76
N GLU A 21 -58.06 -23.19 1.23
CA GLU A 21 -57.61 -22.51 0.02
C GLU A 21 -56.26 -21.81 0.30
N MET A 22 -55.23 -22.14 -0.49
CA MET A 22 -53.89 -21.57 -0.32
C MET A 22 -53.86 -20.22 -1.04
N SER A 23 -53.99 -19.13 -0.28
CA SER A 23 -53.86 -17.77 -0.82
C SER A 23 -52.44 -17.53 -1.32
N GLN A 24 -52.29 -17.29 -2.62
CA GLN A 24 -51.02 -16.84 -3.21
C GLN A 24 -50.67 -15.43 -2.68
N PRO A 25 -49.43 -15.15 -2.27
CA PRO A 25 -49.01 -13.78 -2.02
C PRO A 25 -48.99 -13.00 -3.35
N PRO A 26 -49.33 -11.70 -3.36
CA PRO A 26 -49.36 -10.91 -4.58
C PRO A 26 -47.96 -10.77 -5.17
N ALA A 27 -47.84 -11.01 -6.48
CA ALA A 27 -46.64 -10.74 -7.25
C ALA A 27 -46.37 -9.23 -7.27
N GLN A 28 -45.49 -8.75 -6.39
CA GLN A 28 -44.97 -7.40 -6.46
C GLN A 28 -43.97 -7.28 -7.61
N GLN A 29 -44.35 -6.57 -8.67
CA GLN A 29 -43.44 -6.06 -9.68
C GLN A 29 -42.47 -5.08 -9.03
N ALA A 30 -41.27 -5.54 -8.68
CA ALA A 30 -40.17 -4.68 -8.26
C ALA A 30 -39.20 -4.51 -9.43
N SER A 31 -39.49 -3.53 -10.30
CA SER A 31 -38.53 -2.95 -11.25
C SER A 31 -37.51 -2.07 -10.49
N GLY A 32 -36.61 -2.71 -9.74
CA GLY A 32 -35.47 -2.04 -9.12
C GLY A 32 -34.23 -2.13 -10.03
N PRO A 33 -33.39 -1.08 -10.12
CA PRO A 33 -32.15 -1.17 -10.87
C PRO A 33 -31.22 -2.24 -10.26
N PRO A 34 -30.49 -3.02 -11.08
CA PRO A 34 -29.64 -4.09 -10.60
C PRO A 34 -28.36 -3.51 -9.99
N PHE A 35 -28.16 -3.79 -8.69
CA PHE A 35 -26.93 -3.62 -7.90
C PHE A 35 -26.38 -2.19 -7.75
N PRO A 36 -25.93 -1.78 -6.53
CA PRO A 36 -25.23 -0.52 -6.37
C PRO A 36 -23.89 -0.62 -7.11
N TYR A 37 -23.80 0.07 -8.25
CA TYR A 37 -22.54 0.43 -8.88
C TYR A 37 -21.66 1.06 -7.80
N VAL A 38 -20.65 0.32 -7.35
CA VAL A 38 -19.58 0.87 -6.53
C VAL A 38 -19.01 2.01 -7.37
N LYS A 39 -19.33 3.25 -6.99
CA LYS A 39 -18.68 4.42 -7.56
C LYS A 39 -17.19 4.23 -7.32
N GLN A 40 -16.47 3.77 -8.36
CA GLN A 40 -15.03 3.92 -8.39
C GLN A 40 -14.79 5.41 -8.19
N VAL A 41 -14.28 5.76 -7.02
CA VAL A 41 -13.95 7.14 -6.69
C VAL A 41 -12.75 7.49 -7.57
N LEU A 42 -13.05 7.95 -8.79
CA LEU A 42 -12.08 8.54 -9.68
C LEU A 42 -11.56 9.81 -8.99
N PHE A 43 -10.31 9.72 -8.57
CA PHE A 43 -9.68 10.70 -7.72
C PHE A 43 -9.23 11.91 -8.58
N ASP A 44 -10.12 12.88 -8.79
CA ASP A 44 -9.90 14.07 -9.65
C ASP A 44 -9.00 15.16 -9.03
N GLY A 45 -8.31 14.92 -7.90
CA GLY A 45 -7.37 15.88 -7.32
C GLY A 45 -7.96 17.22 -6.80
N LYS A 46 -9.21 17.56 -7.13
CA LYS A 46 -9.89 18.84 -6.80
C LYS A 46 -10.44 18.93 -5.38
N ARG A 47 -10.35 17.86 -4.59
CA ARG A 47 -10.77 17.88 -3.18
C ARG A 47 -9.58 18.24 -2.30
N MET A 48 -9.63 19.43 -1.70
CA MET A 48 -8.62 19.86 -0.72
C MET A 48 -8.50 18.81 0.38
N ARG A 49 -7.31 18.22 0.49
CA ARG A 49 -6.97 17.29 1.57
C ARG A 49 -6.35 18.09 2.70
N LYS A 50 -6.74 17.78 3.95
CA LYS A 50 -6.08 18.36 5.12
C LYS A 50 -4.58 18.01 5.07
N PRO A 51 -3.68 18.91 5.50
CA PRO A 51 -2.27 18.56 5.65
C PRO A 51 -2.15 17.39 6.62
N VAL A 52 -1.51 16.31 6.16
CA VAL A 52 -1.29 15.10 6.97
C VAL A 52 0.18 15.05 7.32
N THR A 53 0.49 15.06 8.61
CA THR A 53 1.83 14.76 9.10
C THR A 53 2.14 13.29 8.81
N ARG A 54 3.25 13.03 8.13
CA ARG A 54 3.68 11.67 7.78
C ARG A 54 4.85 11.30 8.66
N ARG A 55 4.95 10.00 8.98
CA ARG A 55 6.15 9.48 9.64
C ARG A 55 7.31 9.62 8.67
N THR A 56 8.42 10.12 9.18
CA THR A 56 9.67 10.31 8.44
C THR A 56 10.77 9.59 9.20
N VAL A 57 11.55 8.78 8.49
CA VAL A 57 12.82 8.25 9.01
C VAL A 57 13.90 9.11 8.43
N ASP A 58 14.38 10.05 9.24
CA ASP A 58 15.41 11.00 8.85
C ASP A 58 16.78 10.50 9.34
N TYR A 59 17.68 10.25 8.38
CA TYR A 59 19.07 9.91 8.67
C TYR A 59 20.00 11.12 8.66
N TYR A 60 19.57 12.28 8.14
CA TYR A 60 20.43 13.48 8.05
C TYR A 60 20.88 13.95 9.43
N SER A 61 19.98 13.93 10.43
CA SER A 61 20.34 14.27 11.82
C SER A 61 21.49 13.40 12.34
N THR A 62 21.44 12.09 12.10
CA THR A 62 22.51 11.16 12.50
C THR A 62 23.81 11.36 11.72
N VAL A 63 23.73 11.75 10.45
CA VAL A 63 24.91 12.10 9.64
C VAL A 63 25.57 13.37 10.16
N VAL A 64 24.79 14.40 10.50
CA VAL A 64 25.30 15.65 11.08
C VAL A 64 25.96 15.36 12.43
N GLN A 65 25.28 14.63 13.32
CA GLN A 65 25.84 14.20 14.61
C GLN A 65 27.15 13.42 14.44
N SER A 66 27.20 12.52 13.44
CA SER A 66 28.41 11.78 13.08
C SER A 66 29.55 12.70 12.62
N LEU A 67 29.28 13.71 11.80
CA LEU A 67 30.28 14.67 11.33
C LEU A 67 30.80 15.54 12.47
N GLU A 68 29.93 16.04 13.33
CA GLU A 68 30.30 16.88 14.49
C GLU A 68 31.14 16.09 15.49
N THR A 69 30.72 14.87 15.82
CA THR A 69 31.45 14.03 16.78
C THR A 69 32.80 13.57 16.23
N ARG A 70 32.93 13.35 14.91
CA ARG A 70 34.20 12.98 14.27
C ARG A 70 35.32 14.00 14.42
N LEU A 71 35.00 15.28 14.63
CA LEU A 71 36.02 16.34 14.76
C LEU A 71 36.87 16.19 16.02
N TRP A 72 36.28 15.68 17.11
CA TRP A 72 36.93 15.62 18.41
C TRP A 72 37.02 14.19 18.99
N ARG A 73 36.26 13.24 18.44
CA ARG A 73 36.28 11.84 18.89
C ARG A 73 37.42 11.10 18.22
N ASN A 74 38.39 10.62 18.99
CA ASN A 74 39.35 9.66 18.45
C ASN A 74 38.62 8.34 18.15
N ASN A 75 39.17 7.51 17.25
CA ASN A 75 38.58 6.21 16.90
C ASN A 75 38.67 5.16 18.04
N SER A 76 38.80 5.62 19.29
CA SER A 76 38.90 4.81 20.49
C SER A 76 37.51 4.52 21.04
N ARG A 77 37.22 3.22 21.21
CA ARG A 77 35.97 2.72 21.79
C ARG A 77 35.59 3.39 23.11
N ARG A 78 36.60 3.80 23.89
CA ARG A 78 36.46 4.39 25.23
C ARG A 78 35.95 5.83 25.22
N GLU A 79 36.12 6.55 24.11
CA GLU A 79 35.70 7.95 23.99
C GLU A 79 34.27 8.08 23.43
N ARG A 80 33.62 6.97 23.06
CA ARG A 80 32.25 7.00 22.57
C ARG A 80 31.28 7.14 23.72
N LEU A 81 30.52 8.23 23.69
CA LEU A 81 29.37 8.44 24.56
C LEU A 81 28.34 7.34 24.30
N VAL A 82 28.01 6.57 25.34
CA VAL A 82 26.96 5.55 25.27
C VAL A 82 25.61 6.29 25.14
N THR A 83 24.91 6.06 24.03
CA THR A 83 23.54 6.56 23.85
C THR A 83 22.66 5.89 24.90
N GLN A 84 22.08 6.68 25.81
CA GLN A 84 21.20 6.15 26.83
C GLN A 84 19.89 5.66 26.21
N PRO A 85 19.24 4.64 26.79
CA PRO A 85 17.95 4.12 26.31
C PRO A 85 16.79 5.05 26.72
N ASP A 86 16.90 6.33 26.36
CA ASP A 86 15.92 7.37 26.67
C ASP A 86 15.62 8.20 25.40
N PRO A 87 14.35 8.58 25.14
CA PRO A 87 13.98 9.33 23.93
C PRO A 87 14.73 10.66 23.76
N ASN A 88 15.19 11.29 24.84
CA ASN A 88 15.96 12.54 24.75
C ASN A 88 17.33 12.33 24.10
N TYR A 89 17.83 11.10 24.05
CA TYR A 89 19.09 10.74 23.42
C TYR A 89 18.96 10.38 21.94
N LEU A 90 17.77 10.51 21.33
CA LEU A 90 17.57 10.30 19.90
C LEU A 90 18.45 11.23 19.03
N VAL A 91 18.71 12.44 19.50
CA VAL A 91 19.61 13.40 18.82
C VAL A 91 21.08 12.94 18.81
N ASN A 92 21.45 12.07 19.75
CA ASN A 92 22.80 11.53 19.90
C ASN A 92 22.99 10.20 19.17
N LEU A 93 22.05 9.82 18.29
CA LEU A 93 22.19 8.63 17.46
C LEU A 93 23.31 8.81 16.46
N LEU A 94 24.18 7.81 16.40
CA LEU A 94 25.31 7.75 15.47
C LEU A 94 25.01 6.80 14.32
N LEU A 95 25.75 6.97 13.22
CA LEU A 95 25.64 6.06 12.09
C LEU A 95 26.18 4.67 12.45
N PRO A 96 25.65 3.60 11.84
CA PRO A 96 26.24 2.27 11.93
C PRO A 96 27.74 2.21 11.63
N SER A 97 28.23 3.02 10.68
CA SER A 97 29.65 3.13 10.33
C SER A 97 30.52 3.64 11.48
N ASP A 98 29.95 4.42 12.40
CA ASP A 98 30.65 4.96 13.55
C ASP A 98 30.65 4.01 14.76
N MET A 99 29.95 2.88 14.63
CA MET A 99 29.77 1.85 15.66
C MET A 99 30.06 0.42 15.13
N PRO A 100 31.25 0.17 14.54
CA PRO A 100 31.57 -1.13 13.93
C PRO A 100 31.62 -2.28 14.95
N ASP A 101 31.85 -1.97 16.22
CA ASP A 101 31.92 -2.93 17.33
C ASP A 101 30.54 -3.23 17.98
N ALA A 102 29.49 -2.52 17.56
CA ALA A 102 28.14 -2.67 18.09
C ALA A 102 27.12 -2.90 16.95
N PRO A 103 27.25 -3.98 16.16
CA PRO A 103 26.39 -4.23 14.98
C PRO A 103 24.90 -4.35 15.32
N VAL A 104 24.57 -4.63 16.58
CA VAL A 104 23.19 -4.70 17.10
C VAL A 104 22.40 -3.40 16.85
N THR A 105 23.07 -2.25 16.73
CA THR A 105 22.42 -0.96 16.47
C THR A 105 21.78 -0.87 15.09
N SER A 106 22.18 -1.76 14.15
CA SER A 106 21.67 -1.81 12.78
C SER A 106 20.51 -2.79 12.60
N VAL A 107 20.03 -3.43 13.68
CA VAL A 107 18.93 -4.38 13.63
C VAL A 107 17.60 -3.63 13.49
N ALA A 108 17.03 -3.65 12.29
CA ALA A 108 15.81 -2.91 11.94
C ALA A 108 14.51 -3.64 12.35
N THR A 109 14.22 -3.73 13.65
CA THR A 109 13.00 -4.38 14.18
C THR A 109 11.79 -3.44 14.32
N LYS A 110 12.03 -2.12 14.31
CA LYS A 110 10.96 -1.12 14.46
C LYS A 110 10.21 -0.94 13.15
N PHE A 111 8.94 -1.36 13.11
CA PHE A 111 8.07 -1.12 11.97
C PHE A 111 7.79 0.37 11.77
N VAL A 112 7.88 0.84 10.53
CA VAL A 112 7.71 2.26 10.15
C VAL A 112 6.44 2.48 9.35
N HIS A 113 6.33 1.81 8.21
CA HIS A 113 5.28 2.09 7.22
C HIS A 113 5.01 0.87 6.31
N THR A 114 3.78 0.80 5.79
CA THR A 114 3.37 -0.16 4.75
C THR A 114 3.02 0.60 3.48
N SER A 115 3.87 0.50 2.46
CA SER A 115 3.66 1.09 1.13
C SER A 115 2.91 0.11 0.23
N THR A 116 1.72 0.50 -0.26
CA THR A 116 0.91 -0.34 -1.17
C THR A 116 0.36 0.44 -2.34
N ASN A 117 0.39 -0.17 -3.52
CA ASN A 117 -0.27 0.36 -4.70
C ASN A 117 -1.78 0.16 -4.67
N LYS A 118 -2.49 0.95 -5.50
CA LYS A 118 -3.94 0.81 -5.70
C LYS A 118 -4.28 -0.57 -6.28
N ILE A 119 -3.53 -0.99 -7.31
CA ILE A 119 -3.59 -2.33 -7.86
C ILE A 119 -2.49 -3.13 -7.17
N ARG A 120 -2.86 -4.25 -6.54
CA ARG A 120 -1.92 -5.07 -5.78
C ARG A 120 -1.43 -6.21 -6.66
N CYS A 121 -0.13 -6.22 -6.89
CA CYS A 121 0.58 -7.33 -7.51
C CYS A 121 1.72 -7.76 -6.57
N PRO A 122 2.10 -9.05 -6.55
CA PRO A 122 3.27 -9.49 -5.81
C PRO A 122 4.52 -8.69 -6.20
N VAL A 123 5.29 -8.26 -5.19
CA VAL A 123 6.58 -7.59 -5.36
C VAL A 123 7.67 -8.66 -5.28
N ASN A 124 8.47 -8.76 -6.34
CA ASN A 124 9.52 -9.77 -6.45
C ASN A 124 10.91 -9.22 -6.12
N VAL A 125 11.10 -7.91 -6.31
CA VAL A 125 12.40 -7.26 -6.11
C VAL A 125 12.22 -5.89 -5.48
N ILE A 126 13.16 -5.53 -4.60
CA ILE A 126 13.24 -4.25 -3.94
C ILE A 126 14.69 -3.77 -3.97
N ARG A 127 14.91 -2.51 -4.34
CA ARG A 127 16.25 -1.90 -4.36
C ARG A 127 16.19 -0.40 -4.06
N TRP A 128 17.10 0.07 -3.21
CA TRP A 128 17.34 1.49 -2.99
C TRP A 128 18.14 2.10 -4.15
N THR A 129 17.86 3.35 -4.50
CA THR A 129 18.80 4.12 -5.32
C THR A 129 20.13 4.27 -4.56
N PRO A 130 21.29 4.30 -5.24
CA PRO A 130 22.59 4.40 -4.56
C PRO A 130 22.71 5.63 -3.65
N GLU A 131 22.04 6.73 -4.02
CA GLU A 131 21.96 7.96 -3.22
C GLU A 131 20.99 7.88 -2.02
N GLY A 132 20.21 6.80 -1.88
CA GLY A 132 19.23 6.60 -0.80
C GLY A 132 17.94 7.42 -0.95
N ARG A 133 17.81 8.24 -1.99
CA ARG A 133 16.66 9.13 -2.21
C ARG A 133 15.35 8.40 -2.46
N ARG A 134 15.40 7.22 -3.09
CA ARG A 134 14.21 6.45 -3.51
C ARG A 134 14.38 4.96 -3.27
N LEU A 135 13.27 4.31 -2.98
CA LEU A 135 13.13 2.86 -2.97
C LEU A 135 12.34 2.42 -4.21
N ILE A 136 12.88 1.47 -4.97
CA ILE A 136 12.28 0.94 -6.19
C ILE A 136 11.79 -0.48 -5.89
N THR A 137 10.53 -0.75 -6.22
CA THR A 137 9.94 -2.09 -6.12
C THR A 137 9.50 -2.58 -7.50
N GLY A 138 9.91 -3.79 -7.89
CA GLY A 138 9.46 -4.44 -9.12
C GLY A 138 8.40 -5.51 -8.85
N SER A 139 7.26 -5.41 -9.52
CA SER A 139 6.14 -6.34 -9.38
C SER A 139 6.05 -7.36 -10.53
N THR A 140 5.27 -8.42 -10.33
CA THR A 140 4.95 -9.41 -11.38
C THR A 140 4.22 -8.81 -12.59
N SER A 141 3.57 -7.66 -12.45
CA SER A 141 2.90 -6.94 -13.55
C SER A 141 3.89 -6.28 -14.53
N GLY A 142 5.19 -6.27 -14.23
CA GLY A 142 6.18 -5.50 -14.99
C GLY A 142 6.15 -4.01 -14.65
N GLU A 143 5.73 -3.65 -13.44
CA GLU A 143 5.74 -2.25 -12.99
C GLU A 143 6.89 -2.00 -12.03
N PHE A 144 7.54 -0.85 -12.19
CA PHE A 144 8.43 -0.30 -11.18
C PHE A 144 7.70 0.80 -10.42
N THR A 145 7.56 0.63 -9.11
CA THR A 145 7.04 1.68 -8.23
C THR A 145 8.19 2.34 -7.49
N LEU A 146 8.22 3.67 -7.54
CA LEU A 146 9.21 4.49 -6.86
C LEU A 146 8.56 5.09 -5.61
N TRP A 147 9.18 4.82 -4.47
CA TRP A 147 8.80 5.32 -3.16
C TRP A 147 9.84 6.31 -2.65
N ASN A 148 9.38 7.36 -1.96
CA ASN A 148 10.26 8.33 -1.34
C ASN A 148 11.09 7.68 -0.23
N GLY A 149 12.40 7.97 -0.18
CA GLY A 149 13.31 7.27 0.71
C GLY A 149 13.21 7.62 2.20
N LEU A 150 12.65 8.79 2.53
CA LEU A 150 12.54 9.25 3.93
C LEU A 150 11.14 8.98 4.49
N THR A 151 10.12 9.12 3.63
CA THR A 151 8.71 9.14 4.04
C THR A 151 7.89 7.98 3.51
N PHE A 152 8.46 7.16 2.61
CA PHE A 152 7.80 6.01 1.98
C PHE A 152 6.55 6.34 1.17
N ASN A 153 6.42 7.61 0.77
CA ASN A 153 5.33 8.11 -0.04
C ASN A 153 5.44 7.60 -1.48
N PHE A 154 4.31 7.33 -2.11
CA PHE A 154 4.26 7.11 -3.56
C PHE A 154 4.81 8.33 -4.30
N GLU A 155 5.79 8.13 -5.17
CA GLU A 155 6.26 9.17 -6.10
C GLU A 155 5.72 8.93 -7.50
N THR A 156 6.00 7.76 -8.09
CA THR A 156 5.55 7.42 -9.43
C THR A 156 5.55 5.92 -9.66
N ILE A 157 4.92 5.51 -10.76
CA ILE A 157 4.93 4.16 -11.29
C ILE A 157 5.35 4.20 -12.75
N LEU A 158 6.25 3.30 -13.13
CA LEU A 158 6.76 3.16 -14.48
C LEU A 158 6.33 1.80 -15.02
N GLN A 159 5.73 1.82 -16.20
CA GLN A 159 5.42 0.59 -16.92
C GLN A 159 6.69 0.14 -17.64
N THR A 160 7.29 -0.92 -17.13
CA THR A 160 8.49 -1.51 -17.72
C THR A 160 8.07 -2.86 -18.28
N GLY A 161 7.58 -2.85 -19.53
CA GLY A 161 6.78 -3.92 -20.11
C GLY A 161 7.30 -5.36 -19.92
N CYS A 162 6.42 -6.33 -20.20
CA CYS A 162 6.54 -7.76 -19.91
C CYS A 162 7.86 -8.46 -20.37
N LEU A 163 8.72 -7.79 -21.15
CA LEU A 163 10.03 -8.27 -21.58
C LEU A 163 11.11 -8.25 -20.47
N LEU A 164 10.81 -7.70 -19.28
CA LEU A 164 11.72 -7.69 -18.13
C LEU A 164 11.91 -9.02 -17.42
N HIS A 165 11.34 -10.13 -17.92
CA HIS A 165 11.72 -11.47 -17.46
C HIS A 165 13.18 -11.84 -17.78
N ARG A 166 13.93 -11.01 -18.55
CA ARG A 166 15.35 -11.24 -18.90
C ARG A 166 16.36 -10.27 -18.29
N LEU A 167 15.96 -9.24 -17.56
CA LEU A 167 16.89 -8.19 -17.07
C LEU A 167 17.02 -8.14 -15.54
N SER A 168 16.88 -9.28 -14.85
CA SER A 168 17.13 -9.36 -13.40
C SER A 168 18.60 -9.14 -13.00
N ALA A 169 19.54 -8.90 -13.93
CA ALA A 169 20.97 -8.91 -13.63
C ALA A 169 21.76 -7.61 -13.87
N THR A 170 21.21 -6.58 -14.55
CA THR A 170 22.09 -5.53 -15.16
C THR A 170 21.80 -4.08 -14.76
N LEU A 171 21.07 -3.82 -13.68
CA LEU A 171 20.87 -2.45 -13.17
C LEU A 171 21.39 -2.30 -11.72
N ALA A 172 22.60 -2.85 -11.49
CA ALA A 172 23.32 -2.86 -10.22
C ALA A 172 24.79 -2.40 -10.33
N GLN A 173 25.13 -1.63 -11.36
CA GLN A 173 26.46 -1.02 -11.52
C GLN A 173 26.30 0.49 -11.55
#